data_AF-A0A6N9BGR7-F1
#
_entry.id   AF-A0A6N9BGR7-F1
#
_cell.length_a   1.000
_cell.length_b   1.000
_cell.length_c   1.000
_cell.angle_alpha   90.00
_cell.angle_beta   90.00
_cell.angle_gamma   90.00
#
_symmetry.space_group_name_H-M   'P 1'
#
loop_
_entity.id
_entity.type
_entity.pdbx_description
1 polymer ?
#
loop_
_entity_poly.entity_id
_entity_poly.type
_entity_poly.pdbx_seq_one_letter_code
_entity_poly.pdbx_strand_id
1 'polypeptide(L)' 'MDAKIACRSVWKLYGRDPEGFLAAHGGAPPDDAIEADGYIPAVRHASLEVFPGEILV' A
#
# COMPACT_ATOMS: atom_id res chain seq x y z
N MET A 1 11.80 22.62 1.95
CA MET A 1 10.89 22.49 0.78
C MET A 1 9.87 21.46 1.16
N ASP A 2 8.59 21.76 1.01
CA ASP A 2 7.52 20.83 1.37
C ASP A 2 7.16 19.95 0.17
N ALA A 3 6.93 18.65 0.43
CA ALA A 3 6.47 17.73 -0.59
C ALA A 3 5.06 18.16 -1.09
N LYS A 4 4.87 18.16 -2.41
CA LYS A 4 3.58 18.41 -3.06
C LYS A 4 2.68 17.17 -3.04
N ILE A 5 3.29 15.99 -3.13
CA ILE A 5 2.62 14.70 -2.94
C ILE A 5 3.41 13.95 -1.89
N ALA A 6 2.74 13.39 -0.89
CA ALA A 6 3.35 12.54 0.12
C ALA A 6 2.49 11.30 0.34
N CYS A 7 2.95 10.15 -0.17
CA CYS A 7 2.39 8.85 0.17
C CYS A 7 3.17 8.27 1.34
N ARG A 8 2.47 7.81 2.37
CA ARG A 8 3.07 7.18 3.56
C ARG A 8 2.48 5.79 3.72
N SER A 9 3.30 4.78 3.45
CA SER A 9 2.95 3.35 3.62
C SER A 9 1.57 2.98 3.03
N VAL A 10 1.27 3.49 1.84
CA VAL A 10 -0.04 3.29 1.22
C VAL A 10 -0.21 1.85 0.72
N TRP A 11 -1.43 1.35 0.83
CA TRP A 11 -1.82 -0.01 0.44
C TRP A 11 -3.02 0.02 -0.50
N LYS A 12 -3.05 -0.91 -1.44
CA LYS A 12 -4.24 -1.26 -2.22
C LYS A 12 -4.31 -2.77 -2.37
N LEU A 13 -5.36 -3.35 -1.82
CA LEU A 13 -5.59 -4.80 -1.82
C LEU A 13 -7.00 -5.07 -2.35
N TYR A 14 -7.14 -6.07 -3.22
CA TYR A 14 -8.42 -6.60 -3.67
C TYR A 14 -8.68 -7.95 -3.00
N GLY A 15 -9.94 -8.22 -2.63
CA GLY A 15 -10.36 -9.47 -2.00
C GLY A 15 -11.63 -9.27 -1.18
N ARG A 16 -11.97 -10.27 -0.36
CA ARG A 16 -13.25 -10.31 0.38
C ARG A 16 -13.36 -9.23 1.45
N ASP A 17 -12.31 -9.02 2.24
CA ASP A 17 -12.24 -8.00 3.31
C ASP A 17 -10.81 -7.44 3.45
N PRO A 18 -10.39 -6.55 2.54
CA PRO A 18 -9.00 -6.09 2.49
C PRO A 18 -8.58 -5.25 3.70
N GLU A 19 -9.49 -4.47 4.28
CA GLU A 19 -9.20 -3.64 5.45
C GLU A 19 -9.04 -4.51 6.71
N GLY A 20 -9.95 -5.46 6.92
CA GLY A 20 -9.86 -6.42 8.02
C GLY A 20 -8.61 -7.29 7.93
N PHE A 21 -8.28 -7.78 6.73
CA PHE A 21 -7.07 -8.57 6.50
C PHE A 21 -5.79 -7.78 6.82
N LEU A 22 -5.69 -6.52 6.36
CA LEU A 22 -4.54 -5.67 6.67
C LEU A 22 -4.45 -5.40 8.18
N ALA A 23 -5.57 -5.10 8.84
CA ALA A 23 -5.61 -4.86 10.27
C ALA A 23 -5.16 -6.09 11.09
N ALA A 24 -5.62 -7.28 10.71
CA ALA A 24 -5.23 -8.54 11.36
C ALA A 24 -3.72 -8.82 11.28
N HIS A 25 -3.05 -8.31 10.25
CA HIS A 25 -1.60 -8.44 10.04
C HIS A 25 -0.81 -7.19 10.47
N GLY A 26 -1.41 -6.28 11.24
CA GLY A 26 -0.73 -5.07 11.69
C GLY A 26 -0.27 -4.14 10.56
N GLY A 27 -0.95 -4.17 9.41
CA GLY A 27 -0.60 -3.37 8.23
C GLY A 27 0.61 -3.88 7.44
N ALA A 28 1.11 -5.08 7.76
CA ALA A 28 2.27 -5.69 7.10
C ALA A 28 2.06 -7.20 6.86
N PRO A 29 1.04 -7.60 6.08
CA PRO A 29 0.83 -9.01 5.74
C PRO A 29 2.00 -9.56 4.91
N PRO A 30 2.45 -10.79 5.20
CA PRO A 30 3.44 -11.48 4.37
C PRO A 30 2.81 -11.99 3.07
N ASP A 31 3.63 -12.21 2.05
CA ASP A 31 3.21 -12.58 0.69
C ASP A 31 2.42 -13.89 0.65
N ASP A 32 2.85 -14.87 1.45
CA ASP A 32 2.22 -16.18 1.56
C ASP A 32 0.79 -16.08 2.09
N ALA A 33 0.55 -15.23 3.09
CA ALA A 33 -0.79 -14.97 3.62
C ALA A 33 -1.70 -14.27 2.59
N ILE A 34 -1.14 -13.31 1.83
CA ILE A 34 -1.89 -12.61 0.77
C ILE A 34 -2.36 -13.62 -0.30
N GLU A 35 -1.46 -14.49 -0.77
CA GLU A 35 -1.75 -15.48 -1.80
C GLU A 35 -2.71 -16.57 -1.29
N ALA A 36 -2.42 -17.14 -0.11
CA ALA A 36 -3.21 -18.23 0.47
C ALA A 36 -4.67 -17.84 0.75
N ASP A 37 -4.91 -16.59 1.17
CA ASP A 37 -6.25 -16.09 1.47
C ASP A 37 -6.96 -15.50 0.22
N GLY A 38 -6.33 -15.58 -0.94
CA GLY A 38 -6.91 -15.18 -2.23
C GLY A 38 -7.01 -13.66 -2.43
N TYR A 39 -6.15 -12.89 -1.77
CA TYR A 39 -6.05 -11.45 -1.98
C TYR A 39 -5.09 -11.12 -3.13
N ILE A 40 -5.38 -10.03 -3.84
CA ILE A 40 -4.55 -9.54 -4.95
C ILE A 40 -4.02 -8.14 -4.59
N PRO A 41 -2.71 -7.98 -4.37
CA PRO A 41 -2.13 -6.69 -4.04
C PRO A 41 -1.91 -5.85 -5.31
N ALA A 42 -2.43 -4.63 -5.32
CA ALA A 42 -2.17 -3.65 -6.39
C ALA A 42 -1.11 -2.62 -5.97
N VAL A 43 -1.04 -2.28 -4.68
CA VAL A 43 -0.01 -1.43 -4.09
C VAL A 43 0.36 -2.01 -2.72
N ARG A 44 1.66 -2.09 -2.43
CA ARG A 44 2.19 -2.72 -1.21
C ARG A 44 3.12 -1.77 -0.46
N HIS A 45 2.69 -1.31 0.72
CA HIS A 45 3.47 -0.47 1.64
C HIS A 45 4.28 0.64 0.94
N ALA A 46 3.69 1.33 -0.05
CA ALA A 46 4.44 2.27 -0.86
C ALA A 46 4.59 3.61 -0.14
N SER A 47 5.80 4.15 -0.11
CA SER A 47 6.08 5.50 0.37
C SER A 47 6.81 6.28 -0.71
N LEU A 48 6.33 7.48 -1.02
CA LEU A 48 6.96 8.36 -2.00
C LEU A 48 6.67 9.82 -1.64
N GLU A 49 7.58 10.69 -2.06
CA GLU A 49 7.39 12.13 -2.04
C GLU A 49 7.66 12.68 -3.43
N VAL A 50 6.90 13.68 -3.81
CA VAL A 50 7.15 14.46 -5.04
C VAL A 50 7.23 15.93 -4.64
N PHE A 51 8.36 16.56 -4.95
CA PHE A 51 8.67 17.94 -4.66
C PHE A 51 8.34 18.86 -5.85
N PRO A 52 8.24 20.19 -5.63
CA PRO A 52 7.96 21.14 -6.70
C PRO A 52 8.95 21.01 -7.87
N GLY A 53 8.42 20.81 -9.09
CA GLY A 53 9.21 20.70 -10.32
C GLY A 53 9.56 19.28 -10.75
N GLU A 54 9.29 18.27 -9.91
CA GLU A 54 9.44 16.86 -10.29
C GLU A 54 8.27 16.35 -11.14
N ILE A 55 8.56 15.43 -12.04
CA ILE A 55 7.56 14.76 -12.88
C ILE A 55 7.29 13.37 -12.30
N LEU A 56 6.04 13.11 -11.92
CA LEU A 56 5.54 11.79 -11.54
C LEU A 56 4.68 11.23 -12.69
N VAL A 57 4.97 10.01 -13.13
CA VAL A 57 4.26 9.28 -14.21
C VAL A 57 3.57 8.05 -13.63
#